data_AF-A0A2V7XNW4-F1
#
_entry.id   AF-A0A2V7XNW4-F1
#
_cell.length_a   1.000
_cell.length_b   1.000
_cell.length_c   1.000
_cell.angle_alpha   90.00
_cell.angle_beta   90.00
_cell.angle_gamma   90.00
#
_symmetry.space_group_name_H-M   'P 1'
#
loop_
_entity.id
_entity.type
_entity.pdbx_description
1 polymer ?
#
loop_
_entity_poly.entity_id
_entity_poly.type
_entity_poly.pdbx_seq_one_letter_code
_entity_poly.pdbx_strand_id
1 'polypeptide(L)'
;SISVSNEFQITKGNLSELLKGFQRDPKQKQGYDIYTVKGWDYPALCETYIHAAAIVRMEHVPAIFHVIELTQPQGHSTSGSHERYKSKERLDWETEF
;
A
#
# COMPACT_ATOMS: atom_id res chain seq x y z
N SER A 1 10.76 -14.10 3.27
CA SER A 1 10.27 -13.86 1.90
C SER A 1 8.80 -13.51 1.96
N ILE A 2 8.44 -12.28 1.62
CA ILE A 2 7.05 -11.96 1.30
C ILE A 2 7.04 -11.71 -0.21
N SER A 3 7.31 -12.78 -0.97
CA SER A 3 7.09 -12.81 -2.41
C SER A 3 5.69 -13.38 -2.61
N VAL A 4 4.67 -12.55 -2.43
CA VAL A 4 3.35 -12.88 -2.95
C VAL A 4 3.29 -12.22 -4.32
N SER A 5 3.11 -13.03 -5.36
CA SER A 5 2.94 -12.58 -6.74
C SER A 5 1.86 -11.48 -6.77
N ASN A 6 2.17 -10.35 -7.41
CA ASN A 6 1.21 -9.25 -7.64
C ASN A 6 -0.10 -9.71 -8.30
N GLU A 7 -0.13 -10.93 -8.87
CA GLU A 7 -1.31 -11.58 -9.44
C GLU A 7 -2.38 -11.97 -8.39
N PHE A 8 -2.02 -12.07 -7.11
CA PHE A 8 -2.99 -12.31 -6.01
C PHE A 8 -3.29 -11.05 -5.17
N GLN A 9 -2.58 -9.94 -5.40
CA GLN A 9 -2.93 -8.64 -4.82
C GLN A 9 -3.99 -7.98 -5.72
N ILE A 10 -5.24 -8.43 -5.56
CA ILE A 10 -6.48 -7.77 -6.01
C ILE A 10 -6.29 -7.02 -7.33
N THR A 11 -6.62 -7.68 -8.46
CA THR A 11 -6.72 -7.05 -9.79
C THR A 11 -7.26 -5.63 -9.62
N LYS A 12 -6.51 -4.60 -10.05
CA LYS A 12 -6.81 -3.17 -9.75
C LYS A 12 -8.28 -2.79 -9.98
N GLY A 13 -8.96 -3.47 -10.90
CA GLY A 13 -10.41 -3.37 -11.09
C GLY A 13 -11.24 -3.90 -9.92
N ASN A 14 -10.93 -5.07 -9.38
CA ASN A 14 -11.65 -5.67 -8.25
C ASN A 14 -11.56 -4.81 -6.98
N LEU A 15 -10.42 -4.17 -6.68
CA LEU A 15 -10.31 -3.30 -5.49
C LEU A 15 -11.16 -2.05 -5.63
N SER A 16 -11.09 -1.35 -6.76
CA SER A 16 -11.93 -0.17 -7.00
C SER A 16 -13.42 -0.52 -6.98
N GLU A 17 -13.83 -1.64 -7.58
CA GLU A 17 -15.22 -2.09 -7.57
C GLU A 17 -15.68 -2.53 -6.18
N LEU A 18 -14.84 -3.25 -5.43
CA LEU A 18 -15.11 -3.63 -4.05
C LEU A 18 -15.27 -2.38 -3.18
N LEU A 19 -14.38 -1.41 -3.33
CA LEU A 19 -14.43 -0.13 -2.62
C LEU A 19 -15.73 0.62 -2.94
N LYS A 20 -16.16 0.70 -4.21
CA LYS A 20 -17.47 1.31 -4.56
C LYS A 20 -18.65 0.69 -3.80
N GLY A 21 -18.60 -0.61 -3.50
CA GLY A 21 -19.63 -1.27 -2.67
C GLY A 21 -19.71 -0.77 -1.22
N PHE A 22 -18.64 -0.13 -0.72
CA PHE A 22 -18.57 0.50 0.59
C PHE A 22 -18.79 2.02 0.55
N GLN A 23 -18.97 2.60 -0.63
CA GLN A 23 -19.19 4.04 -0.78
C GLN A 23 -20.53 4.43 -0.17
N ARG A 24 -20.55 5.49 0.65
CA ARG A 24 -21.79 5.94 1.28
C ARG A 24 -22.81 6.48 0.26
N ASP A 25 -24.09 6.22 0.50
CA ASP A 25 -25.20 6.92 -0.17
C ASP A 25 -25.33 8.32 0.46
N PRO A 26 -25.45 9.41 -0.33
CA PRO A 26 -25.70 10.75 0.21
C PRO A 26 -26.86 10.85 1.21
N LYS A 27 -27.83 9.93 1.13
CA LYS A 27 -29.00 9.85 2.02
C LYS A 27 -28.78 9.04 3.28
N GLN A 28 -27.66 8.31 3.39
CA GLN A 28 -27.35 7.45 4.55
C GLN A 28 -25.97 7.79 5.13
N LYS A 29 -25.88 7.86 6.46
CA LYS A 29 -24.60 8.11 7.15
C LYS A 29 -23.67 6.88 7.24
N GLN A 30 -24.09 5.73 6.69
CA GLN A 30 -23.30 4.50 6.71
C GLN A 30 -22.50 4.37 5.41
N GLY A 31 -21.20 4.08 5.55
CA GLY A 31 -20.27 3.89 4.44
C GLY A 31 -19.01 4.73 4.59
N TYR A 32 -18.21 4.75 3.52
CA TYR A 32 -16.95 5.44 3.45
C TYR A 32 -16.96 6.44 2.30
N ASP A 33 -16.24 7.55 2.45
CA ASP A 33 -15.87 8.38 1.31
C ASP A 33 -14.65 7.78 0.63
N ILE A 34 -14.69 7.66 -0.69
CA ILE A 34 -13.68 6.93 -1.44
C ILE A 34 -13.11 7.83 -2.53
N TYR A 35 -11.81 8.02 -2.47
CA TYR A 35 -11.08 8.88 -3.39
C TYR A 35 -10.08 8.04 -4.17
N THR A 36 -10.09 8.17 -5.50
CA THR A 36 -9.08 7.55 -6.36
C THR A 36 -8.19 8.64 -6.93
N VAL A 37 -6.88 8.53 -6.71
CA VAL A 37 -5.91 9.56 -7.10
C VAL A 37 -4.64 8.90 -7.64
N LYS A 38 -4.01 9.53 -8.62
CA LYS A 38 -2.77 9.03 -9.21
C LYS A 38 -1.59 9.35 -8.30
N GLY A 39 -0.79 8.35 -7.97
CA GLY A 39 0.30 8.49 -7.00
C GLY A 39 1.45 9.39 -7.46
N TRP A 40 1.57 9.64 -8.76
CA TRP A 40 2.54 10.58 -9.33
C TRP A 40 2.03 12.02 -9.35
N ASP A 41 0.72 12.24 -9.16
CA ASP A 41 0.10 13.58 -9.17
C ASP A 41 0.09 14.16 -7.75
N TYR A 42 1.23 14.71 -7.36
CA TYR A 42 1.41 15.28 -6.02
C TYR A 42 0.44 16.42 -5.70
N PRO A 43 0.18 17.40 -6.59
CA PRO A 43 -0.85 18.41 -6.35
C PRO A 43 -2.23 17.80 -6.09
N ALA A 44 -2.69 16.86 -6.92
CA ALA A 44 -4.00 16.23 -6.74
C ALA A 44 -4.07 15.43 -5.43
N LEU A 45 -2.97 14.77 -5.03
CA LEU A 45 -2.87 14.09 -3.73
C LEU A 45 -3.11 15.09 -2.59
N CYS A 46 -2.37 16.20 -2.57
CA CYS A 46 -2.50 17.23 -1.53
C CYS A 46 -3.92 17.79 -1.45
N GLU A 47 -4.51 18.19 -2.58
CA GLU A 47 -5.86 18.72 -2.65
C GLU A 47 -6.89 17.70 -2.13
N THR A 48 -6.78 16.45 -2.58
CA THR A 48 -7.68 15.36 -2.18
C THR A 48 -7.60 15.10 -0.67
N TYR A 49 -6.40 15.06 -0.09
CA TYR A 49 -6.24 14.87 1.35
C TYR A 49 -6.81 16.03 2.16
N ILE A 50 -6.54 17.28 1.76
CA ILE A 50 -7.06 18.46 2.45
C ILE A 50 -8.59 18.46 2.45
N HIS A 51 -9.19 18.22 1.28
CA HIS A 51 -10.63 18.18 1.10
C HIS A 51 -11.28 17.07 1.94
N ALA A 52 -10.78 15.83 1.81
CA ALA A 52 -11.30 14.69 2.54
C ALA A 52 -11.12 14.85 4.07
N ALA A 53 -10.00 15.38 4.53
CA ALA A 53 -9.77 15.63 5.96
C ALA A 53 -10.79 16.64 6.53
N ALA A 54 -11.19 17.65 5.76
CA ALA A 54 -12.23 18.59 6.16
C ALA A 54 -13.58 17.87 6.33
N ILE A 55 -13.97 17.04 5.35
CA ILE A 55 -15.23 16.27 5.40
C ILE A 55 -15.23 15.29 6.58
N VAL A 56 -14.15 14.54 6.78
CA VAL A 56 -14.01 13.59 7.90
C VAL A 56 -14.20 14.32 9.24
N ARG A 57 -13.63 15.52 9.42
CA ARG A 57 -13.77 16.31 10.65
C ARG A 57 -15.18 16.86 10.84
N MET A 58 -15.85 17.27 9.77
CA MET A 58 -17.19 17.86 9.85
C MET A 58 -18.27 16.79 10.05
N GLU A 59 -18.20 15.72 9.27
CA GLU A 59 -19.28 14.75 9.13
C GLU A 59 -19.01 13.45 9.90
N HIS A 60 -17.79 13.25 10.40
CA HIS A 60 -17.34 12.05 11.11
C HIS A 60 -17.52 10.76 10.30
N VAL A 61 -17.46 10.89 8.97
CA VAL A 61 -17.47 9.77 8.02
C VAL A 61 -16.02 9.40 7.71
N PRO A 62 -15.62 8.11 7.76
CA PRO A 62 -14.26 7.72 7.42
C PRO A 62 -14.00 7.78 5.91
N ALA A 63 -12.76 8.09 5.52
CA ALA A 63 -12.33 8.18 4.13
C ALA A 63 -11.29 7.10 3.76
N ILE A 64 -11.41 6.54 2.56
CA ILE A 64 -10.46 5.59 1.94
C ILE A 64 -9.84 6.25 0.71
N PHE A 65 -8.51 6.18 0.60
CA PHE A 65 -7.77 6.70 -0.54
C PHE A 65 -7.17 5.54 -1.32
N HIS A 66 -7.65 5.34 -2.55
CA HIS A 66 -7.08 4.40 -3.49
C HIS A 66 -6.06 5.13 -4.37
N VAL A 67 -4.78 5.03 -4.00
CA VAL A 67 -3.70 5.64 -4.76
C VAL A 67 -3.25 4.68 -5.87
N ILE A 68 -3.47 5.07 -7.12
CA ILE A 68 -3.22 4.25 -8.31
C ILE A 68 -1.98 4.70 -9.07
N GLU A 69 -1.54 3.89 -10.03
CA GLU A 69 -0.40 4.21 -10.92
C GLU A 69 0.93 4.49 -10.19
N LEU A 70 1.06 4.00 -8.95
CA LEU A 70 2.35 3.90 -8.29
C LEU A 70 3.14 2.77 -8.92
N THR A 71 4.29 3.10 -9.49
CA THR A 71 5.32 2.11 -9.77
C THR A 71 5.93 1.73 -8.43
N GLN A 72 5.82 0.47 -8.03
CA GLN A 72 6.72 -0.02 -7.00
C GLN A 72 8.10 -0.09 -7.65
N PRO A 73 9.09 0.74 -7.23
CA PRO A 73 10.46 0.38 -7.53
C PRO A 73 10.66 -1.04 -7.00
N GLN A 74 11.13 -1.96 -7.83
CA GLN A 74 11.55 -3.28 -7.36
C GLN A 74 12.76 -3.10 -6.45
N GLY A 75 12.46 -2.78 -5.22
CA GLY A 75 13.34 -2.49 -4.11
C GLY A 75 12.56 -2.86 -2.87
N HIS A 76 12.09 -4.10 -2.85
CA HIS A 76 11.68 -4.72 -1.60
C HIS A 76 12.86 -4.55 -0.65
N SER A 77 12.61 -3.88 0.46
CA SER A 77 13.46 -3.75 1.64
C SER A 77 14.85 -4.36 1.45
N THR A 78 15.88 -3.52 1.37
CA THR A 78 17.19 -3.92 1.91
C THR A 78 17.10 -4.00 3.44
N SER A 79 16.07 -4.67 3.97
CA SER A 79 16.04 -5.10 5.36
C SER A 79 16.94 -6.32 5.46
N GLY A 80 18.23 -6.04 5.63
CA GLY A 80 19.12 -6.80 6.50
C GLY A 80 19.11 -8.31 6.36
N SER A 81 19.58 -8.83 5.22
CA SER A 81 20.01 -10.23 5.16
C SER A 81 21.19 -10.47 4.21
N HIS A 82 22.08 -9.48 4.07
CA HIS A 82 23.39 -9.68 3.44
C HIS A 82 24.51 -10.03 4.45
N GLU A 83 24.18 -10.21 5.74
CA GLU A 83 25.15 -10.62 6.77
C GLU A 83 24.91 -12.02 7.37
N ARG A 84 23.92 -12.79 6.94
CA ARG A 84 23.59 -14.08 7.59
C ARG A 84 23.81 -15.37 6.80
N TYR A 85 24.54 -15.32 5.70
CA TYR A 85 25.14 -16.53 5.11
C TYR A 85 26.53 -16.20 4.56
N LYS A 86 27.46 -15.76 5.44
CA LYS A 86 28.86 -16.19 5.27
C LYS A 86 28.88 -17.68 5.65
N SER A 87 29.42 -18.48 4.74
CA SER A 87 29.41 -19.94 4.71
C SER A 87 29.89 -20.58 6.01
N LYS A 88 29.16 -21.61 6.48
CA LYS A 88 29.62 -22.50 7.55
C LYS A 88 30.85 -23.31 7.13
N GLU A 89 31.13 -23.39 5.82
CA GLU A 89 32.30 -24.07 5.24
C GLU A 89 33.63 -23.34 5.42
N ARG A 90 33.66 -22.09 5.91
CA ARG A 90 34.94 -21.38 6.15
C ARG A 90 35.50 -21.58 7.57
N LEU A 91 34.73 -22.12 8.49
CA LEU A 91 35.10 -22.29 9.91
C LEU A 91 35.71 -23.64 10.24
N ASP A 92 35.66 -24.62 9.33
CA ASP A 92 36.24 -25.94 9.55
C ASP A 92 37.69 -26.07 9.02
N TRP A 93 38.24 -25.02 8.39
CA TRP A 93 39.60 -25.09 7.81
C TRP A 93 40.72 -24.73 8.80
N GLU A 94 40.41 -24.23 9.99
CA GLU A 94 41.41 -23.88 11.03
C GLU A 94 41.46 -24.90 12.19
N THR A 95 40.81 -26.07 12.08
CA THR A 95 40.81 -27.08 13.17
C THR A 95 41.55 -28.38 12.84
N GLU A 96 42.07 -28.58 11.62
CA GLU A 96 42.82 -29.82 11.31
C GLU A 96 44.27 -29.68 10.82
N PHE A 97 44.82 -28.46 10.61
CA PHE A 97 46.29 -28.25 10.48
C PHE A 97 46.74 -26.87 10.95
#